data_AF-A0A151K1W7-F1
#
_entry.id   AF-A0A151K1W7-F1
#
_cell.length_a   1.000
_cell.length_b   1.000
_cell.length_c   1.000
_cell.angle_alpha   90.00
_cell.angle_beta   90.00
_cell.angle_gamma   90.00
#
_symmetry.space_group_name_H-M   'P 1'
#
loop_
_entity.id
_entity.type
_entity.pdbx_description
1 polymer ?
#
loop_
_entity_poly.entity_id
_entity_poly.type
_entity_poly.pdbx_seq_one_letter_code
_entity_poly.pdbx_strand_id
1 'polypeptide(L)'
;VDLLNKKHFPCFAHSLNLVLKNAITKCNNDEVLSVITKCKTLVTFFHHSPKATRMLKEANKKIVEEGENIPGKLIQYVDTRWNTLHHMITSVLDNHNGIQMIKLIDAYSDLNVLTKEEVQLMRQIIMILEPFDQATKDISGMLTIYQILLIMIYEFY
;
A
#
# COMPACT_ATOMS: atom_id res chain seq x y z
N VAL A 1 -16.34 -20.40 -38.85
CA VAL A 1 -16.01 -21.25 -37.68
C VAL A 1 -15.50 -20.32 -36.60
N ASP A 2 -16.36 -20.05 -35.62
CA ASP A 2 -16.04 -19.31 -34.40
C ASP A 2 -14.91 -20.05 -33.65
N LEU A 3 -13.66 -19.70 -33.92
CA LEU A 3 -12.54 -20.51 -33.45
C LEU A 3 -12.18 -20.29 -31.97
N LEU A 4 -12.76 -19.30 -31.27
CA LEU A 4 -12.63 -19.15 -29.82
C LEU A 4 -13.86 -18.44 -29.22
N ASN A 5 -14.94 -19.16 -28.99
CA ASN A 5 -16.04 -18.75 -28.09
C ASN A 5 -15.57 -18.79 -26.61
N LYS A 6 -14.43 -18.16 -26.30
CA LYS A 6 -13.90 -18.05 -24.95
C LYS A 6 -14.62 -16.88 -24.30
N LYS A 7 -15.52 -17.18 -23.34
CA LYS A 7 -15.90 -16.20 -22.32
C LYS A 7 -14.59 -15.61 -21.78
N HIS A 8 -14.38 -14.31 -22.01
CA HIS A 8 -13.19 -13.62 -21.52
C HIS A 8 -13.28 -13.59 -20.00
N PHE A 9 -12.72 -14.59 -19.33
CA PHE A 9 -12.67 -14.62 -17.88
C PHE A 9 -11.80 -13.44 -17.44
N PRO A 10 -12.33 -12.49 -16.66
CA PRO A 10 -11.51 -11.41 -16.15
C PRO A 10 -10.38 -12.04 -15.34
N CYS A 11 -9.13 -11.61 -15.61
CA CYS A 11 -7.96 -12.08 -14.88
C CYS A 11 -8.26 -12.05 -13.38
N PHE A 12 -7.98 -13.14 -12.65
CA PHE A 12 -8.32 -13.24 -11.23
C PHE A 12 -7.77 -12.05 -10.43
N ALA A 13 -6.55 -11.61 -10.73
CA ALA A 13 -5.94 -10.41 -10.14
C ALA A 13 -6.71 -9.13 -10.48
N HIS A 14 -7.26 -9.01 -11.70
CA HIS A 14 -8.11 -7.88 -12.09
C HIS A 14 -9.46 -7.90 -11.38
N SER A 15 -10.09 -9.08 -11.26
CA SER A 15 -11.33 -9.27 -10.51
C SER A 15 -11.16 -8.91 -9.04
N LEU A 16 -10.05 -9.36 -8.43
CA LEU A 16 -9.71 -9.06 -7.05
C LEU A 16 -9.46 -7.57 -6.83
N ASN A 17 -8.73 -6.92 -7.75
CA ASN A 17 -8.53 -5.47 -7.77
C ASN A 17 -9.86 -4.71 -7.82
N LEU A 18 -10.81 -5.18 -8.64
CA LEU A 18 -12.12 -4.55 -8.77
C LEU A 18 -12.96 -4.72 -7.50
N VAL A 19 -12.97 -5.93 -6.90
CA VAL A 19 -13.71 -6.22 -5.66
C VAL A 19 -13.19 -5.37 -4.51
N LEU A 20 -11.88 -5.34 -4.28
CA LEU A 20 -11.29 -4.59 -3.17
C LEU A 20 -11.43 -3.09 -3.39
N LYS A 21 -11.18 -2.60 -4.61
CA LYS A 21 -11.43 -1.20 -4.94
C LYS A 21 -12.88 -0.80 -4.65
N ASN A 22 -13.85 -1.61 -5.09
CA ASN A 22 -15.26 -1.37 -4.80
C ASN A 22 -15.57 -1.45 -3.31
N ALA A 23 -14.98 -2.39 -2.57
CA ALA A 23 -15.18 -2.51 -1.13
C ALA A 23 -14.69 -1.26 -0.39
N ILE A 24 -13.58 -0.67 -0.83
CA ILE A 24 -13.02 0.56 -0.26
C ILE A 24 -13.81 1.80 -0.71
N THR A 25 -14.12 1.95 -2.00
CA THR A 25 -14.81 3.15 -2.52
C THR A 25 -16.29 3.18 -2.21
N LYS A 26 -16.93 2.02 -2.05
CA LYS A 26 -18.34 1.88 -1.66
C LYS A 26 -18.49 1.52 -0.18
N CYS A 27 -17.41 1.62 0.60
CA CYS A 27 -17.47 1.48 2.04
C CYS A 27 -18.35 2.61 2.59
N ASN A 28 -19.53 2.28 3.14
CA ASN A 28 -20.38 3.26 3.81
C ASN A 28 -19.88 3.58 5.24
N ASN A 29 -18.58 3.46 5.50
CA ASN A 29 -17.97 3.79 6.76
C ASN A 29 -17.10 5.04 6.58
N ASP A 30 -17.67 6.19 6.93
CA ASP A 30 -17.03 7.50 6.81
C ASP A 30 -15.73 7.61 7.62
N GLU A 31 -15.64 6.90 8.75
CA GLU A 31 -14.44 6.86 9.58
C GLU A 31 -13.28 6.23 8.80
N VAL A 32 -13.51 5.05 8.19
CA VAL A 32 -12.49 4.37 7.38
C VAL A 32 -12.03 5.23 6.21
N LEU A 33 -12.97 5.85 5.49
CA LEU A 33 -12.66 6.72 4.36
C LEU A 33 -11.87 7.96 4.78
N SER A 34 -12.23 8.55 5.92
CA SER A 34 -11.54 9.70 6.50
C SER A 34 -10.08 9.36 6.83
N VAL A 35 -9.85 8.23 7.52
CA VAL A 35 -8.49 7.82 7.90
C VAL A 35 -7.64 7.45 6.69
N ILE A 36 -8.20 6.77 5.68
CA ILE A 36 -7.50 6.50 4.42
C ILE A 36 -7.12 7.82 3.72
N THR A 37 -8.04 8.79 3.68
CA THR A 37 -7.79 10.11 3.09
C THR A 37 -6.68 10.84 3.83
N LYS A 38 -6.68 10.78 5.17
CA LYS A 38 -5.63 11.34 6.02
C LYS A 38 -4.26 10.72 5.72
N CYS A 39 -4.17 9.40 5.57
CA CYS A 39 -2.96 8.71 5.12
C CYS A 39 -2.48 9.23 3.75
N LYS A 40 -3.39 9.38 2.77
CA LYS A 40 -3.05 9.93 1.44
C LYS A 40 -2.49 11.35 1.53
N THR A 41 -3.10 12.20 2.35
CA THR A 41 -2.64 13.58 2.56
C THR A 41 -1.27 13.64 3.18
N LEU A 42 -0.99 12.81 4.20
CA LEU A 42 0.34 12.71 4.82
C LEU A 42 1.40 12.30 3.79
N VAL A 43 1.14 11.24 3.04
CA VAL A 43 2.08 10.72 2.03
C VAL A 43 2.35 11.76 0.95
N THR A 44 1.31 12.43 0.48
CA THR A 44 1.39 13.52 -0.51
C THR A 44 2.25 14.68 0.02
N PHE A 45 2.03 15.11 1.26
CA PHE A 45 2.80 16.17 1.89
C PHE A 45 4.32 15.86 1.91
N PHE A 46 4.70 14.67 2.36
CA PHE A 46 6.11 14.29 2.42
C PHE A 46 6.73 14.17 1.02
N HIS A 47 6.00 13.61 0.04
CA HIS A 47 6.49 13.54 -1.34
C HIS A 47 6.76 14.93 -1.94
N HIS A 48 5.91 15.92 -1.67
CA HIS A 48 6.10 17.28 -2.17
C HIS A 48 7.14 18.09 -1.40
N SER A 49 7.60 17.61 -0.23
CA SER A 49 8.57 18.32 0.61
C SER A 49 9.86 17.50 0.78
N PRO A 50 10.87 17.70 -0.07
CA PRO A 50 12.18 17.05 0.08
C PRO A 50 12.81 17.30 1.45
N LYS A 51 12.60 18.50 2.00
CA LYS A 51 13.06 18.87 3.34
C LYS A 51 12.38 18.01 4.41
N ALA A 52 11.05 17.92 4.41
CA ALA A 52 10.31 17.12 5.39
C ALA A 52 10.64 15.62 5.24
N THR A 53 10.77 15.11 4.01
CA THR A 53 11.18 13.73 3.76
C THR A 53 12.57 13.43 4.32
N ARG A 54 13.55 14.32 4.13
CA ARG A 54 14.89 14.15 4.72
C ARG A 54 14.80 14.13 6.24
N MET A 55 14.02 15.03 6.83
CA MET A 55 13.86 15.09 8.28
C MET A 55 13.17 13.84 8.83
N LEU A 56 12.16 13.31 8.14
CA LEU A 56 11.50 12.05 8.51
C LEU A 56 12.49 10.90 8.53
N LYS A 57 13.37 10.79 7.52
CA LYS A 57 14.42 9.77 7.48
C LYS A 57 15.36 9.87 8.68
N GLU A 58 15.77 11.09 9.05
CA GLU A 58 16.63 11.31 10.21
C GLU A 58 15.89 11.08 11.54
N ALA A 59 14.60 11.39 11.62
CA ALA A 59 13.77 11.08 12.79
C ALA A 59 13.67 9.56 12.99
N ASN A 60 13.36 8.81 11.92
CA ASN A 60 13.31 7.35 11.96
C ASN A 60 14.63 6.74 12.43
N LYS A 61 15.77 7.21 11.92
CA LYS A 61 17.10 6.72 12.36
C LYS A 61 17.37 6.93 13.85
N LYS A 62 16.81 7.97 14.46
CA LYS A 62 16.99 8.26 15.89
C LYS A 62 16.13 7.38 16.80
N ILE A 63 15.01 6.87 16.26
CA ILE A 63 14.03 6.09 17.01
C ILE A 63 14.39 4.60 16.98
N VAL A 64 14.95 4.14 15.86
CA VAL A 64 15.30 2.74 15.62
C VAL A 64 16.45 2.32 16.54
N GLU A 65 16.26 1.24 17.29
CA GLU A 65 17.28 0.67 18.17
C GLU A 65 18.40 0.00 17.35
N GLU A 66 19.57 -0.20 17.96
CA GLU A 66 20.70 -0.87 17.29
C GLU A 66 20.30 -2.28 16.83
N GLY A 67 20.26 -2.50 15.52
CA GLY A 67 19.92 -3.79 14.90
C GLY A 67 18.53 -3.86 14.27
N GLU A 68 17.68 -2.86 14.46
CA GLU A 68 16.39 -2.78 13.78
C GLU A 68 16.49 -2.11 12.40
N ASN A 69 15.55 -2.47 11.51
CA ASN A 69 15.49 -1.87 10.18
C ASN A 69 14.83 -0.49 10.24
N ILE A 70 15.50 0.51 9.67
CA ILE A 70 14.94 1.85 9.53
C ILE A 70 13.73 1.77 8.56
N PRO A 71 12.56 2.33 8.94
CA PRO A 71 11.41 2.40 8.06
C PRO A 71 11.75 2.93 6.66
N GLY A 72 11.17 2.28 5.65
CA GLY A 72 11.31 2.67 4.26
C GLY A 72 10.63 4.02 3.95
N LYS A 73 10.71 4.44 2.68
CA LYS A 73 9.98 5.64 2.22
C LYS A 73 8.47 5.42 2.31
N LEU A 74 7.74 6.50 2.53
CA LEU A 74 6.28 6.51 2.35
C LEU A 74 5.93 6.12 0.91
N ILE A 75 4.90 5.30 0.76
CA ILE A 75 4.48 4.75 -0.54
C ILE A 75 3.21 5.47 -1.00
N GLN A 76 3.23 6.05 -2.19
CA GLN A 76 2.06 6.68 -2.77
C GLN A 76 1.04 5.65 -3.27
N TYR A 77 -0.23 5.87 -2.95
CA TYR A 77 -1.33 5.06 -3.45
C TYR A 77 -1.55 5.31 -4.95
N VAL A 78 -1.77 4.22 -5.70
CA VAL A 78 -2.05 4.22 -7.13
C VAL A 78 -3.41 3.54 -7.36
N ASP A 79 -4.40 4.32 -7.79
CA ASP A 79 -5.80 3.92 -7.92
C ASP A 79 -6.10 2.70 -8.80
N THR A 80 -5.16 2.32 -9.66
CA THR A 80 -5.29 1.17 -10.55
C THR A 80 -4.79 -0.13 -9.93
N ARG A 81 -4.12 -0.09 -8.77
CA ARG A 81 -3.51 -1.23 -8.09
C ARG A 81 -3.85 -1.22 -6.61
N TRP A 82 -4.87 -1.97 -6.22
CA TRP A 82 -5.38 -2.03 -4.86
C TRP A 82 -4.28 -2.36 -3.82
N ASN A 83 -3.27 -3.17 -4.17
CA ASN A 83 -2.15 -3.53 -3.28
C ASN A 83 -1.37 -2.28 -2.83
N THR A 84 -1.37 -1.22 -3.63
CA THR A 84 -0.72 0.04 -3.24
C THR A 84 -1.42 0.72 -2.08
N LEU A 85 -2.69 0.43 -1.81
CA LEU A 85 -3.35 0.89 -0.59
C LEU A 85 -2.76 0.18 0.63
N HIS A 86 -2.68 -1.15 0.59
CA HIS A 86 -2.04 -1.94 1.64
C HIS A 86 -0.61 -1.44 1.90
N HIS A 87 0.17 -1.23 0.85
CA HIS A 87 1.54 -0.74 0.95
C HIS A 87 1.62 0.69 1.49
N MET A 88 0.72 1.58 1.07
CA MET A 88 0.66 2.95 1.57
C MET A 88 0.38 2.95 3.08
N ILE A 89 -0.69 2.26 3.52
CA ILE A 89 -1.06 2.23 4.93
C ILE A 89 0.08 1.63 5.76
N THR A 90 0.67 0.52 5.31
CA THR A 90 1.83 -0.11 5.96
C THR A 90 2.98 0.89 6.12
N SER A 91 3.35 1.58 5.03
CA SER A 91 4.45 2.56 5.08
C SER A 91 4.16 3.73 6.04
N VAL A 92 2.92 4.18 6.16
CA VAL A 92 2.52 5.24 7.10
C VAL A 92 2.62 4.76 8.53
N LEU A 93 2.20 3.52 8.81
CA LEU A 93 2.31 2.92 10.14
C LEU A 93 3.77 2.71 10.55
N ASP A 94 4.62 2.21 9.65
CA ASP A 94 6.04 2.00 9.92
C ASP A 94 6.76 3.33 10.21
N ASN A 95 6.35 4.40 9.54
CA ASN A 95 6.90 5.75 9.72
C ASN A 95 6.19 6.55 10.83
N HIS A 96 5.20 5.99 11.54
CA HIS A 96 4.29 6.75 12.39
C HIS A 96 5.01 7.50 13.51
N ASN A 97 5.96 6.85 14.20
CA ASN A 97 6.72 7.47 15.28
C ASN A 97 7.60 8.63 14.77
N GLY A 98 8.23 8.45 13.60
CA GLY A 98 8.99 9.51 12.96
C GLY A 98 8.11 10.69 12.56
N ILE A 99 6.91 10.43 12.02
CA ILE A 99 5.92 11.45 11.68
C ILE A 99 5.46 12.21 12.94
N GLN A 100 5.23 11.52 14.05
CA GLN A 100 4.91 12.16 15.33
C GLN A 100 6.05 13.08 15.80
N MET A 101 7.31 12.66 15.69
CA MET A 101 8.44 13.53 16.01
C MET A 101 8.51 14.77 15.10
N ILE A 102 8.25 14.62 13.80
CA ILE A 102 8.22 15.77 12.88
C ILE A 102 7.14 16.77 13.27
N LYS A 103 5.96 16.30 13.73
CA LYS A 103 4.88 17.17 14.18
C LYS A 103 5.26 18.06 15.38
N LEU A 104 6.23 17.67 16.20
CA LEU A 104 6.69 18.48 17.35
C LEU A 104 7.47 19.73 16.92
N ILE A 105 7.83 19.84 15.64
CA ILE A 105 8.52 21.00 15.08
C ILE A 105 7.47 22.03 14.70
N ASP A 106 7.64 23.27 15.16
CA ASP A 106 6.69 24.38 14.97
C ASP A 106 6.23 24.54 13.51
N ALA A 107 7.15 24.47 12.55
CA ALA A 107 6.83 24.56 11.11
C ALA A 107 5.94 23.42 10.57
N TYR A 108 5.72 22.36 11.35
CA TYR A 108 4.93 21.18 11.01
C TYR A 108 3.89 20.82 12.09
N SER A 109 3.59 21.73 13.02
CA SER A 109 2.63 21.51 14.11
C SER A 109 1.23 21.14 13.62
N ASP A 110 0.84 21.70 12.48
CA ASP A 110 -0.47 21.50 11.86
C ASP A 110 -0.58 20.17 11.09
N LEU A 111 0.49 19.36 11.07
CA LEU A 111 0.47 18.07 10.41
C LEU A 111 -0.59 17.17 11.05
N ASN A 112 -1.54 16.73 10.23
CA ASN A 112 -2.63 15.88 10.67
C ASN A 112 -2.18 14.42 10.78
N VAL A 113 -1.51 14.10 11.89
CA VAL A 113 -0.98 12.77 12.20
C VAL A 113 -2.07 11.86 12.77
N LEU A 114 -1.98 10.56 12.49
CA LEU A 114 -2.94 9.57 12.96
C LEU A 114 -3.03 9.56 14.50
N THR A 115 -4.23 9.43 15.05
CA THR A 115 -4.43 9.15 16.49
C THR A 115 -4.17 7.68 16.79
N LYS A 116 -4.16 7.30 18.07
CA LYS A 116 -3.96 5.91 18.48
C LYS A 116 -5.08 5.00 17.95
N GLU A 117 -6.31 5.50 17.98
CA GLU A 117 -7.51 4.82 17.52
C GLU A 117 -7.46 4.62 16.00
N GLU A 118 -7.08 5.67 15.26
CA GLU A 118 -6.91 5.60 13.80
C GLU A 118 -5.77 4.64 13.40
N VAL A 119 -4.67 4.62 14.15
CA VAL A 119 -3.58 3.64 13.96
C VAL A 119 -4.10 2.21 14.15
N GLN A 120 -4.90 1.97 15.19
CA GLN A 120 -5.48 0.65 15.44
C GLN A 120 -6.45 0.23 14.35
N LEU A 121 -7.29 1.15 13.87
CA LEU A 121 -8.18 0.91 12.73
C LEU A 121 -7.38 0.54 11.48
N MET A 122 -6.31 1.27 11.17
CA MET A 122 -5.44 0.96 10.03
C MET A 122 -4.77 -0.40 10.13
N ARG A 123 -4.36 -0.83 11.34
CA ARG A 123 -3.83 -2.19 11.56
C ARG A 123 -4.88 -3.25 11.24
N GLN A 124 -6.14 -3.06 11.67
CA GLN A 124 -7.23 -3.98 11.35
C GLN A 124 -7.48 -4.07 9.84
N ILE A 125 -7.44 -2.92 9.12
CA ILE A 125 -7.59 -2.91 7.66
C ILE A 125 -6.46 -3.67 6.99
N ILE A 126 -5.20 -3.47 7.42
CA ILE A 126 -4.05 -4.20 6.87
C ILE A 126 -4.23 -5.71 7.04
N MET A 127 -4.63 -6.17 8.24
CA MET A 127 -4.86 -7.59 8.49
C MET A 127 -5.90 -8.21 7.54
N ILE A 128 -6.91 -7.43 7.14
CA ILE A 128 -7.92 -7.87 6.16
C ILE A 128 -7.32 -7.89 4.74
N LEU A 129 -6.49 -6.91 4.39
CA LEU A 129 -5.93 -6.77 3.05
C LEU A 129 -4.75 -7.72 2.77
N GLU A 130 -3.99 -8.10 3.79
CA GLU A 130 -2.81 -8.97 3.71
C GLU A 130 -3.05 -10.31 2.98
N PRO A 131 -4.08 -11.12 3.29
CA PRO A 131 -4.30 -12.38 2.58
C PRO A 131 -4.58 -12.18 1.09
N PHE A 132 -5.22 -11.08 0.70
CA PHE A 132 -5.45 -10.77 -0.70
C PHE A 132 -4.17 -10.36 -1.42
N ASP A 133 -3.23 -9.74 -0.69
CA ASP A 133 -1.98 -9.23 -1.25
C ASP A 133 -1.06 -10.41 -1.53
N GLN A 134 -1.01 -11.34 -0.57
CA GLN A 134 -0.32 -12.61 -0.72
C GLN A 134 -0.90 -13.44 -1.88
N ALA A 135 -2.23 -13.61 -1.94
CA ALA A 135 -2.87 -14.34 -3.04
C ALA A 135 -2.56 -13.71 -4.42
N THR A 136 -2.50 -12.37 -4.50
CA THR A 136 -2.14 -11.67 -5.74
C THR A 136 -0.68 -11.91 -6.13
N LYS A 137 0.24 -11.90 -5.15
CA LYS A 137 1.67 -12.19 -5.37
C LYS A 137 1.87 -13.63 -5.85
N ASP A 138 1.22 -14.59 -5.21
CA ASP A 138 1.33 -16.01 -5.56
C ASP A 138 0.85 -16.27 -6.99
N ILE A 139 -0.30 -15.71 -7.36
CA ILE A 139 -0.87 -15.89 -8.71
C ILE A 139 -0.04 -15.18 -9.77
N SER A 140 0.47 -13.98 -9.47
CA SER A 140 1.35 -13.25 -10.40
C SER A 140 2.64 -14.03 -10.65
N GLY A 141 3.24 -14.60 -9.59
CA GLY A 141 4.43 -15.45 -9.69
C GLY A 141 4.18 -16.72 -10.50
N MET A 142 3.04 -17.39 -10.29
CA MET A 142 2.66 -18.56 -11.08
C MET A 142 2.52 -18.23 -12.57
N LEU A 143 1.83 -17.13 -12.92
CA LEU A 143 1.64 -16.73 -14.32
C LEU A 143 3.00 -16.47 -15.02
N THR A 144 3.95 -15.84 -14.33
CA THR A 144 5.30 -15.64 -14.85
C THR A 144 6.02 -16.97 -15.10
N ILE A 145 5.92 -17.92 -14.18
CA ILE A 145 6.51 -19.26 -14.33
C ILE A 145 5.89 -20.01 -15.51
N TYR A 146 4.56 -20.02 -15.64
CA TYR A 146 3.87 -20.68 -16.76
C TYR A 146 4.22 -20.05 -18.11
N GLN A 147 4.35 -18.71 -18.18
CA GLN A 147 4.79 -18.03 -19.40
C GLN A 147 6.23 -18.40 -19.78
N ILE A 148 7.15 -18.44 -18.80
CA ILE A 148 8.53 -18.86 -19.03
C ILE A 148 8.55 -20.32 -19.50
N LEU A 149 7.81 -21.22 -18.85
CA LEU A 149 7.74 -22.63 -19.24
C LEU A 149 7.16 -22.83 -20.64
N LEU A 150 6.13 -22.07 -21.02
CA LEU A 150 5.58 -22.11 -22.39
C LEU A 150 6.62 -21.66 -23.42
N ILE A 151 7.35 -20.56 -23.16
CA ILE A 151 8.43 -20.11 -24.04
C ILE A 151 9.54 -21.17 -24.13
N MET A 152 9.94 -21.75 -23.00
CA MET A 152 10.93 -22.83 -22.95
C MET A 152 10.47 -24.11 -23.63
N ILE A 153 9.17 -24.40 -23.70
CA ILE A 153 8.66 -25.56 -24.46
C ILE A 153 8.62 -25.22 -25.95
N TYR A 154 8.25 -24.00 -26.34
CA TYR A 154 8.17 -23.57 -27.73
C TYR A 154 9.53 -23.33 -28.41
N GLU A 155 10.57 -22.95 -27.67
CA GLU A 155 11.92 -22.75 -28.22
C GLU A 155 12.72 -24.07 -28.34
N PHE A 156 12.25 -25.14 -27.68
CA PHE A 156 12.92 -26.45 -27.65
C PHE A 156 12.15 -27.55 -28.41
N TYR A 157 11.11 -27.18 -29.18
CA TYR A 157 10.36 -28.03 -30.12
C TYR A 157 10.16 -27.30 -31.45
#